data_AF-A0A1F7P624-F1
#
_entry.id   AF-A0A1F7P624-F1
#
_cell.length_a   1.000
_cell.length_b   1.000
_cell.length_c   1.000
_cell.angle_alpha   90.00
_cell.angle_beta   90.00
_cell.angle_gamma   90.00
#
_symmetry.space_group_name_H-M   'P 1'
#
loop_
_entity.id
_entity.type
_entity.pdbx_description
1 polymer ?
#
loop_
_entity_poly.entity_id
_entity_poly.type
_entity_poly.pdbx_seq_one_letter_code
_entity_poly.pdbx_strand_id
1 'polypeptide(L)'
;MREDLRVALLAVAGLATLLAGAPAASAEEYRLRVASVHEQGFYAYLKPGELRDGVSGPGLDRLERSLDSRDFPSGALIGGRDPAPARESVARVWGGVPVRIEPAGESATHRWAELRWQGKPGERSVFVIDQTAGRPQDVVRVALRGTGPLRQYQVYEPPGAAARLAAVRMQLAFLWAAQERGDVWTKYVAPVLDLAHGIGVVVGANAGGLLADHVYLIVTHAERATTYEAVLAWRQSPDDRQAPSDNSRRLF
;
A
#
# COMPACT_ATOMS: atom_id res chain seq x y z
N MET A 1 -53.64 25.70 -7.13
CA MET A 1 -53.89 24.26 -7.41
C MET A 1 -53.42 23.77 -8.77
N ARG A 2 -53.58 24.50 -9.90
CA ARG A 2 -53.01 24.10 -11.21
C ARG A 2 -51.56 24.54 -11.43
N GLU A 3 -51.09 25.58 -10.75
CA GLU A 3 -49.71 26.09 -10.87
C GLU A 3 -48.72 25.34 -9.97
N ASP A 4 -49.16 24.89 -8.79
CA ASP A 4 -48.35 24.11 -7.85
C ASP A 4 -47.88 22.77 -8.45
N LEU A 5 -48.72 22.17 -9.30
CA LEU A 5 -48.42 20.91 -9.98
C LEU A 5 -47.35 21.07 -11.06
N ARG A 6 -47.27 22.25 -11.71
CA ARG A 6 -46.29 22.54 -12.78
C ARG A 6 -44.90 22.79 -12.21
N VAL A 7 -44.81 23.46 -11.06
CA VAL A 7 -43.55 23.69 -10.35
C VAL A 7 -43.00 22.37 -9.79
N ALA A 8 -43.86 21.51 -9.25
CA ALA A 8 -43.46 20.18 -8.80
C ALA A 8 -42.96 19.28 -9.95
N LEU A 9 -43.62 19.32 -11.12
CA LEU A 9 -43.18 18.57 -12.30
C LEU A 9 -41.85 19.05 -12.88
N LEU A 10 -41.60 20.37 -12.88
CA LEU A 10 -40.32 20.93 -13.33
C LEU A 10 -39.17 20.62 -12.35
N ALA A 11 -39.44 20.61 -11.04
CA ALA A 11 -38.46 20.21 -10.03
C ALA A 11 -38.10 18.72 -10.13
N VAL A 12 -39.08 17.84 -10.39
CA VAL A 12 -38.84 16.40 -10.59
C VAL A 12 -38.11 16.13 -11.91
N ALA A 13 -38.45 16.85 -12.98
CA ALA A 13 -37.75 16.73 -14.26
C ALA A 13 -36.29 17.25 -14.20
N GLY A 14 -36.03 18.31 -13.44
CA GLY A 14 -34.69 18.83 -13.16
C GLY A 14 -33.82 17.87 -12.33
N LEU A 15 -34.43 17.19 -11.35
CA LEU A 15 -33.72 16.18 -10.54
C LEU A 15 -33.43 14.90 -11.34
N ALA A 16 -34.34 14.49 -12.22
CA ALA A 16 -34.15 13.32 -13.10
C ALA A 16 -33.06 13.54 -14.16
N THR A 17 -32.89 14.78 -14.65
CA THR A 17 -31.82 15.13 -15.60
C THR A 17 -30.44 15.25 -14.93
N LEU A 18 -30.38 15.66 -13.66
CA LEU A 18 -29.14 15.62 -12.87
C LEU A 18 -28.69 14.19 -12.53
N LEU A 19 -29.61 13.23 -12.38
CA LEU A 19 -29.30 11.82 -12.14
C LEU A 19 -28.92 11.06 -13.43
N ALA A 20 -29.42 11.50 -14.60
CA ALA A 20 -29.11 10.87 -15.89
C ALA A 20 -27.72 11.26 -16.45
N GLY A 21 -27.07 12.29 -15.88
CA GLY A 21 -25.75 12.77 -16.28
C GLY A 21 -24.59 12.24 -15.44
N ALA A 22 -24.85 11.44 -14.39
CA ALA A 22 -23.78 10.80 -13.65
C ALA A 22 -23.17 9.71 -14.55
N PRO A 23 -21.89 9.81 -14.98
CA PRO A 23 -21.28 8.72 -15.71
C PRO A 23 -21.39 7.47 -14.85
N ALA A 24 -22.05 6.44 -15.36
CA ALA A 24 -21.99 5.12 -14.75
C ALA A 24 -20.50 4.78 -14.69
N ALA A 25 -19.95 4.75 -13.47
CA ALA A 25 -18.54 4.47 -13.24
C ALA A 25 -18.22 3.10 -13.86
N SER A 26 -17.68 3.12 -15.07
CA SER A 26 -17.25 1.93 -15.78
C SER A 26 -16.11 1.30 -15.00
N ALA A 27 -16.04 -0.03 -15.02
CA ALA A 27 -14.87 -0.69 -14.50
C ALA A 27 -13.65 -0.27 -15.34
N GLU A 28 -12.61 0.20 -14.67
CA GLU A 28 -11.34 0.62 -15.27
C GLU A 28 -10.22 -0.30 -14.80
N GLU A 29 -9.20 -0.47 -15.64
CA GLU A 29 -8.01 -1.25 -15.29
C GLU A 29 -7.08 -0.42 -14.40
N TYR A 30 -6.91 -0.83 -13.16
CA TYR A 30 -5.92 -0.27 -12.25
C TYR A 30 -4.72 -1.21 -12.11
N ARG A 31 -3.58 -0.63 -11.74
CA ARG A 31 -2.33 -1.37 -11.56
C ARG A 31 -1.68 -1.03 -10.23
N LEU A 32 -1.04 -2.03 -9.62
CA LEU A 32 -0.22 -1.87 -8.42
C LEU A 32 1.13 -2.49 -8.70
N ARG A 33 2.19 -1.70 -8.54
CA ARG A 33 3.58 -2.12 -8.66
C ARG A 33 4.23 -2.07 -7.30
N VAL A 34 4.82 -3.18 -6.88
CA VAL A 34 5.48 -3.28 -5.57
C VAL A 34 6.90 -3.77 -5.74
N ALA A 35 7.83 -3.14 -5.04
CA ALA A 35 9.21 -3.57 -4.95
C ALA A 35 9.61 -3.69 -3.48
N SER A 36 10.00 -4.89 -3.07
CA SER A 36 10.59 -5.12 -1.75
C SER A 36 12.11 -5.06 -1.87
N VAL A 37 12.74 -4.16 -1.11
CA VAL A 37 14.19 -3.89 -1.20
C VAL A 37 14.84 -3.92 0.17
N HIS A 38 16.14 -4.21 0.20
CA HIS A 38 16.95 -3.98 1.40
C HIS A 38 17.01 -2.48 1.73
N GLU A 39 16.94 -2.13 3.01
CA GLU A 39 16.98 -0.75 3.50
C GLU A 39 18.19 0.03 2.96
N GLN A 40 19.36 -0.61 2.90
CA GLN A 40 20.58 0.01 2.36
C GLN A 40 20.43 0.35 0.87
N GLY A 41 19.77 -0.53 0.10
CA GLY A 41 19.47 -0.30 -1.32
C GLY A 41 18.52 0.86 -1.53
N PHE A 42 17.55 1.05 -0.62
CA PHE A 42 16.65 2.20 -0.61
C PHE A 42 17.40 3.51 -0.32
N TYR A 43 18.18 3.54 0.77
CA TYR A 43 18.92 4.74 1.18
C TYR A 43 20.00 5.17 0.18
N ALA A 44 20.55 4.24 -0.62
CA ALA A 44 21.52 4.58 -1.66
C ALA A 44 20.99 5.58 -2.70
N TYR A 45 19.67 5.69 -2.87
CA TYR A 45 19.06 6.63 -3.82
C TYR A 45 18.74 7.99 -3.21
N LEU A 46 18.45 8.04 -1.91
CA LEU A 46 17.94 9.23 -1.24
C LEU A 46 19.01 10.32 -1.11
N LYS A 47 18.60 11.56 -1.37
CA LYS A 47 19.43 12.75 -1.16
C LYS A 47 19.17 13.39 0.21
N PRO A 48 20.08 14.26 0.68
CA PRO A 48 19.84 15.04 1.90
C PRO A 48 18.48 15.76 1.85
N GLY A 49 17.69 15.63 2.91
CA GLY A 49 16.35 16.23 3.02
C GLY A 49 15.19 15.35 2.51
N GLU A 50 15.45 14.30 1.73
CA GLU A 50 14.40 13.40 1.21
C GLU A 50 13.92 12.36 2.22
N LEU A 51 14.52 12.29 3.42
CA LEU A 51 14.15 11.35 4.50
C LEU A 51 12.95 11.80 5.36
N ARG A 52 12.41 13.00 5.12
CA ARG A 52 11.24 13.51 5.82
C ARG A 52 9.96 12.96 5.20
N ASP A 53 8.98 12.64 6.03
CA ASP A 53 7.71 12.07 5.58
C ASP A 53 7.00 12.96 4.56
N GLY A 54 6.46 12.35 3.51
CA GLY A 54 5.73 13.02 2.44
C GLY A 54 6.63 13.77 1.44
N VAL A 55 7.95 13.77 1.65
CA VAL A 55 8.88 14.42 0.71
C VAL A 55 9.09 13.54 -0.52
N SER A 56 8.98 14.19 -1.68
CA SER A 56 9.42 13.69 -2.98
C SER A 56 10.74 14.36 -3.38
N GLY A 57 11.46 13.81 -4.35
CA GLY A 57 12.67 14.45 -4.83
C GLY A 57 13.45 13.64 -5.87
N PRO A 58 14.51 14.22 -6.45
CA PRO A 58 15.28 13.60 -7.52
C PRO A 58 15.97 12.28 -7.13
N GLY A 59 16.20 12.00 -5.85
CA GLY A 59 16.63 10.67 -5.42
C GLY A 59 15.56 9.61 -5.63
N LEU A 60 14.33 9.91 -5.20
CA LEU A 60 13.15 9.05 -5.40
C LEU A 60 12.78 8.91 -6.88
N ASP A 61 12.90 9.98 -7.69
CA ASP A 61 12.67 9.89 -9.15
C ASP A 61 13.72 9.00 -9.84
N ARG A 62 14.94 8.89 -9.29
CA ARG A 62 15.95 7.95 -9.80
C ARG A 62 15.68 6.52 -9.35
N LEU A 63 15.20 6.34 -8.12
CA LEU A 63 14.80 5.03 -7.61
C LEU A 63 13.67 4.44 -8.48
N GLU A 64 12.61 5.20 -8.70
CA GLU A 64 11.47 4.85 -9.54
C GLU A 64 11.93 4.46 -10.95
N ARG A 65 12.67 5.35 -11.62
CA ARG A 65 13.19 5.09 -12.98
C ARG A 65 14.08 3.85 -13.05
N SER A 66 14.87 3.59 -12.01
CA SER A 66 15.74 2.41 -11.96
C SER A 66 14.95 1.11 -11.81
N LEU A 67 13.78 1.14 -11.16
CA LEU A 67 12.87 0.01 -11.03
C LEU A 67 12.01 -0.20 -12.28
N ASP A 68 11.67 0.88 -12.98
CA ASP A 68 11.02 0.83 -14.29
C ASP A 68 11.94 0.24 -15.37
N SER A 69 13.24 0.44 -15.24
CA SER A 69 14.26 -0.24 -16.04
C SER A 69 14.75 -1.52 -15.33
N ARG A 70 15.60 -2.29 -16.01
CA ARG A 70 16.27 -3.46 -15.38
C ARG A 70 17.52 -3.07 -14.59
N ASP A 71 17.78 -1.77 -14.43
CA ASP A 71 19.03 -1.25 -13.87
C ASP A 71 19.08 -1.31 -12.34
N PHE A 72 17.94 -1.46 -11.67
CA PHE A 72 17.95 -1.61 -10.20
C PHE A 72 18.71 -2.90 -9.82
N PRO A 73 19.69 -2.84 -8.91
CA PRO A 73 20.52 -3.99 -8.58
C PRO A 73 19.71 -5.18 -8.05
N SER A 74 19.82 -6.34 -8.70
CA SER A 74 19.10 -7.55 -8.27
C SER A 74 19.40 -7.93 -6.82
N GLY A 75 20.63 -7.73 -6.34
CA GLY A 75 21.03 -8.02 -4.95
C GLY A 75 20.42 -7.07 -3.90
N ALA A 76 19.82 -5.96 -4.34
CA ALA A 76 19.09 -5.06 -3.46
C ALA A 76 17.59 -5.39 -3.38
N LEU A 77 17.07 -6.26 -4.27
CA LEU A 77 15.69 -6.75 -4.25
C LEU A 77 15.56 -7.95 -3.31
N ILE A 78 14.40 -8.06 -2.68
CA ILE A 78 14.02 -9.17 -1.81
C ILE A 78 12.93 -9.96 -2.52
N GLY A 79 13.25 -11.18 -2.96
CA GLY A 79 12.28 -12.12 -3.53
C GLY A 79 11.37 -12.74 -2.47
N GLY A 80 10.28 -13.38 -2.89
CA GLY A 80 9.31 -14.01 -1.96
C GLY A 80 8.54 -12.98 -1.11
N ARG A 81 8.39 -11.76 -1.62
CA ARG A 81 7.64 -10.66 -0.98
C ARG A 81 6.60 -10.09 -1.94
N ASP A 82 6.09 -10.93 -2.82
CA ASP A 82 5.16 -10.51 -3.85
C ASP A 82 3.79 -10.20 -3.23
N PRO A 83 3.16 -9.08 -3.62
CA PRO A 83 1.82 -8.76 -3.15
C PRO A 83 0.80 -9.73 -3.73
N ALA A 84 -0.22 -10.05 -2.95
CA ALA A 84 -1.39 -10.79 -3.37
C ALA A 84 -2.67 -10.00 -3.04
N PRO A 85 -3.77 -10.16 -3.80
CA PRO A 85 -5.05 -9.60 -3.40
C PRO A 85 -5.47 -10.18 -2.05
N ALA A 86 -5.98 -9.34 -1.15
CA ALA A 86 -6.56 -9.82 0.09
C ALA A 86 -7.73 -10.78 -0.20
N ARG A 87 -7.85 -11.84 0.60
CA ARG A 87 -9.02 -12.73 0.54
C ARG A 87 -10.30 -11.93 0.76
N GLU A 88 -11.40 -12.36 0.18
CA GLU A 88 -12.68 -11.63 0.20
C GLU A 88 -13.13 -11.21 1.61
N SER A 89 -13.02 -12.10 2.60
CA SER A 89 -13.35 -11.78 4.00
C SER A 89 -12.46 -10.70 4.58
N VAL A 90 -11.16 -10.73 4.28
CA VAL A 90 -10.18 -9.73 4.72
C VAL A 90 -10.46 -8.39 4.03
N ALA A 91 -10.62 -8.39 2.70
CA ALA A 91 -10.88 -7.16 1.94
C ALA A 91 -12.08 -6.38 2.50
N ARG A 92 -13.21 -7.07 2.76
CA ARG A 92 -14.42 -6.45 3.32
C ARG A 92 -14.20 -5.84 4.70
N VAL A 93 -13.56 -6.60 5.61
CA VAL A 93 -13.31 -6.15 6.99
C VAL A 93 -12.30 -5.00 7.04
N TRP A 94 -11.40 -4.93 6.05
CA TRP A 94 -10.49 -3.82 5.82
C TRP A 94 -11.12 -2.65 5.03
N GLY A 95 -12.44 -2.67 4.82
CA GLY A 95 -13.19 -1.59 4.17
C GLY A 95 -12.99 -1.50 2.66
N GLY A 96 -12.45 -2.55 2.03
CA GLY A 96 -12.29 -2.66 0.59
C GLY A 96 -13.24 -3.65 -0.07
N VAL A 97 -13.12 -3.75 -1.39
CA VAL A 97 -13.80 -4.73 -2.24
C VAL A 97 -12.81 -5.84 -2.63
N PRO A 98 -13.26 -7.10 -2.74
CA PRO A 98 -12.42 -8.16 -3.30
C PRO A 98 -12.10 -7.85 -4.76
N VAL A 99 -10.84 -8.08 -5.16
CA VAL A 99 -10.41 -7.93 -6.54
C VAL A 99 -9.90 -9.23 -7.11
N ARG A 100 -10.12 -9.42 -8.42
CA ARG A 100 -9.57 -10.51 -9.19
C ARG A 100 -8.40 -9.98 -10.01
N ILE A 101 -7.23 -10.60 -9.82
CA ILE A 101 -6.04 -10.23 -10.57
C ILE A 101 -6.13 -10.79 -11.98
N GLU A 102 -5.85 -9.92 -12.94
CA GLU A 102 -5.69 -10.31 -14.34
C GLU A 102 -4.36 -11.06 -14.52
N PRO A 103 -4.30 -12.07 -15.40
CA PRO A 103 -3.05 -12.75 -15.69
C PRO A 103 -1.95 -11.77 -16.10
N ALA A 104 -0.74 -11.99 -15.60
CA ALA A 104 0.42 -11.21 -16.03
C ALA A 104 0.56 -11.30 -17.56
N GLY A 105 0.79 -10.15 -18.20
CA GLY A 105 1.16 -10.10 -19.60
C GLY A 105 2.56 -10.68 -19.83
N GLU A 106 3.04 -10.61 -21.07
CA GLU A 106 4.39 -11.04 -21.46
C GLU A 106 5.48 -10.48 -20.51
N SER A 107 6.58 -11.24 -20.33
CA SER A 107 7.64 -10.97 -19.35
C SER A 107 8.00 -9.48 -19.24
N ALA A 108 7.69 -8.88 -18.08
CA ALA A 108 7.90 -7.47 -17.86
C ALA A 108 9.38 -7.06 -18.00
N THR A 109 9.61 -5.88 -18.58
CA THR A 109 10.94 -5.26 -18.70
C THR A 109 11.34 -4.46 -17.46
N HIS A 110 10.55 -4.52 -16.37
CA HIS A 110 10.78 -3.79 -15.12
C HIS A 110 11.07 -4.73 -13.94
N ARG A 111 11.46 -4.16 -12.79
CA ARG A 111 11.76 -4.88 -11.54
C ARG A 111 10.60 -4.94 -10.54
N TRP A 112 9.48 -4.32 -10.87
CA TRP A 112 8.27 -4.37 -10.06
C TRP A 112 7.57 -5.73 -10.10
N ALA A 113 7.01 -6.16 -8.97
CA ALA A 113 5.90 -7.10 -8.94
C ALA A 113 4.62 -6.32 -9.30
N GLU A 114 4.02 -6.63 -10.44
CA GLU A 114 2.85 -5.92 -10.96
C GLU A 114 1.58 -6.76 -10.79
N LEU A 115 0.54 -6.14 -10.24
CA LEU A 115 -0.82 -6.64 -10.18
C LEU A 115 -1.72 -5.73 -11.01
N ARG A 116 -2.62 -6.32 -11.80
CA ARG A 116 -3.62 -5.62 -12.63
C ARG A 116 -5.01 -6.11 -12.26
N TRP A 117 -5.98 -5.22 -12.16
CA TRP A 117 -7.37 -5.58 -11.87
C TRP A 117 -8.36 -4.57 -12.45
N GLN A 118 -9.60 -5.01 -12.64
CA GLN A 118 -10.73 -4.13 -12.94
C GLN A 118 -11.37 -3.64 -11.64
N GLY A 119 -11.58 -2.33 -11.51
CA GLY A 119 -12.24 -1.72 -10.35
C GLY A 119 -13.08 -0.52 -10.74
N LYS A 120 -13.91 0.00 -9.84
CA LYS A 120 -14.61 1.26 -10.07
C LYS A 120 -13.93 2.41 -9.33
N PRO A 121 -13.93 3.63 -9.89
CA PRO A 121 -13.54 4.84 -9.18
C PRO A 121 -14.17 4.94 -7.78
N GLY A 122 -13.37 5.33 -6.79
CA GLY A 122 -13.77 5.49 -5.39
C GLY A 122 -13.85 4.20 -4.57
N GLU A 123 -13.84 3.02 -5.20
CA GLU A 123 -13.70 1.76 -4.46
C GLU A 123 -12.30 1.65 -3.82
N ARG A 124 -12.19 0.83 -2.79
CA ARG A 124 -10.91 0.54 -2.14
C ARG A 124 -10.55 -0.92 -2.32
N SER A 125 -9.30 -1.19 -2.63
CA SER A 125 -8.75 -2.54 -2.74
C SER A 125 -7.64 -2.75 -1.72
N VAL A 126 -7.52 -3.98 -1.24
CA VAL A 126 -6.54 -4.35 -0.22
C VAL A 126 -5.67 -5.46 -0.77
N PHE A 127 -4.35 -5.27 -0.67
CA PHE A 127 -3.36 -6.26 -1.05
C PHE A 127 -2.49 -6.59 0.15
N VAL A 128 -2.02 -7.83 0.22
CA VAL A 128 -1.27 -8.36 1.36
C VAL A 128 0.07 -8.91 0.90
N ILE A 129 1.08 -8.72 1.74
CA ILE A 129 2.33 -9.48 1.70
C ILE A 129 2.38 -10.23 3.03
N ASP A 130 2.11 -11.53 2.96
CA ASP A 130 1.89 -12.40 4.12
C ASP A 130 2.95 -13.51 4.26
N GLN A 131 3.88 -13.60 3.31
CA GLN A 131 5.06 -14.46 3.40
C GLN A 131 5.96 -13.88 4.50
N THR A 132 5.85 -14.43 5.71
CA THR A 132 6.52 -13.94 6.93
C THR A 132 7.86 -14.64 7.19
N ALA A 133 8.17 -15.71 6.47
CA ALA A 133 9.44 -16.40 6.60
C ALA A 133 10.57 -15.64 5.91
N GLY A 134 11.74 -15.58 6.54
CA GLY A 134 12.96 -15.05 5.93
C GLY A 134 13.33 -13.64 6.36
N ARG A 135 14.61 -13.33 6.16
CA ARG A 135 15.23 -12.03 6.42
C ARG A 135 15.25 -11.20 5.15
N PRO A 136 15.31 -9.86 5.24
CA PRO A 136 15.09 -9.02 6.42
C PRO A 136 13.62 -8.99 6.89
N GLN A 137 13.41 -8.68 8.18
CA GLN A 137 12.10 -8.83 8.86
C GLN A 137 11.28 -7.54 8.92
N ASP A 138 11.91 -6.40 9.21
CA ASP A 138 11.19 -5.18 9.59
C ASP A 138 10.97 -4.27 8.38
N VAL A 139 9.75 -3.84 8.09
CA VAL A 139 9.51 -2.72 7.17
C VAL A 139 9.66 -1.42 7.92
N VAL A 140 10.67 -0.63 7.54
CA VAL A 140 11.06 0.58 8.28
C VAL A 140 10.70 1.87 7.55
N ARG A 141 10.65 1.81 6.22
CA ARG A 141 10.25 2.92 5.35
C ARG A 141 9.53 2.39 4.13
N VAL A 142 8.71 3.26 3.56
CA VAL A 142 8.05 3.02 2.29
C VAL A 142 8.18 4.23 1.39
N ALA A 143 8.20 4.03 0.08
CA ALA A 143 7.92 5.09 -0.88
C ALA A 143 6.65 4.75 -1.64
N LEU A 144 5.70 5.69 -1.68
CA LEU A 144 4.36 5.49 -2.21
C LEU A 144 4.06 6.49 -3.30
N ARG A 145 3.43 6.00 -4.36
CA ARG A 145 2.88 6.79 -5.45
C ARG A 145 1.46 6.35 -5.71
N GLY A 146 0.52 7.28 -5.65
CA GLY A 146 -0.80 7.11 -6.24
C GLY A 146 -1.07 8.31 -7.14
N THR A 147 -1.63 9.38 -6.60
CA THR A 147 -1.68 10.67 -7.30
C THR A 147 -0.40 11.48 -7.04
N GLY A 148 0.24 11.96 -8.12
CA GLY A 148 1.46 12.77 -8.04
C GLY A 148 2.77 11.97 -8.00
N PRO A 149 3.86 12.56 -7.49
CA PRO A 149 5.18 11.93 -7.48
C PRO A 149 5.32 10.87 -6.38
N LEU A 150 6.34 10.02 -6.50
CA LEU A 150 6.75 9.09 -5.45
C LEU A 150 7.20 9.87 -4.20
N ARG A 151 6.63 9.56 -3.04
CA ARG A 151 6.94 10.19 -1.74
C ARG A 151 7.34 9.15 -0.73
N GLN A 152 8.34 9.43 0.11
CA GLN A 152 8.74 8.48 1.14
C GLN A 152 8.13 8.80 2.51
N TYR A 153 7.93 7.76 3.30
CA TYR A 153 7.36 7.81 4.63
C TYR A 153 8.09 6.81 5.54
N GLN A 154 8.34 7.22 6.77
CA GLN A 154 8.73 6.31 7.82
C GLN A 154 7.54 5.46 8.28
N VAL A 155 7.79 4.19 8.58
CA VAL A 155 6.80 3.30 9.18
C VAL A 155 6.92 3.41 10.70
N TYR A 156 5.89 3.91 11.37
CA TYR A 156 5.87 4.01 12.84
C TYR A 156 4.45 3.93 13.39
N GLU A 157 4.37 3.68 14.70
CA GLU A 157 3.10 3.62 15.41
C GLU A 157 2.46 5.02 15.46
N PRO A 158 1.15 5.16 15.18
CA PRO A 158 0.50 6.46 15.20
C PRO A 158 0.69 7.13 16.57
N PRO A 159 1.11 8.40 16.65
CA PRO A 159 1.35 9.09 17.92
C PRO A 159 0.05 9.44 18.69
N GLY A 160 -1.09 8.88 18.26
CA GLY A 160 -2.44 9.15 18.77
C GLY A 160 -3.43 9.36 17.62
N ALA A 161 -4.65 9.81 17.96
CA ALA A 161 -5.75 9.95 17.01
C ALA A 161 -5.66 11.17 16.05
N ALA A 162 -4.71 12.10 16.29
CA ALA A 162 -4.68 13.38 15.57
C ALA A 162 -3.81 13.38 14.30
N ALA A 163 -2.78 12.54 14.23
CA ALA A 163 -1.91 12.48 13.05
C ALA A 163 -2.32 11.30 12.15
N ARG A 164 -2.72 11.61 10.92
CA ARG A 164 -2.89 10.59 9.88
C ARG A 164 -1.57 10.35 9.17
N LEU A 165 -1.22 9.08 8.98
CA LEU A 165 0.04 8.65 8.38
C LEU A 165 -0.24 7.84 7.12
N ALA A 166 0.53 8.07 6.06
CA ALA A 166 0.44 7.23 4.86
C ALA A 166 1.02 5.82 5.09
N ALA A 167 1.88 5.66 6.11
CA ALA A 167 2.50 4.40 6.49
C ALA A 167 2.41 4.20 8.00
N VAL A 168 1.62 3.22 8.43
CA VAL A 168 1.27 2.99 9.83
C VAL A 168 1.86 1.67 10.30
N ARG A 169 2.45 1.64 11.50
CA ARG A 169 2.81 0.40 12.20
C ARG A 169 1.77 0.05 13.26
N MET A 170 1.35 -1.21 13.32
CA MET A 170 0.54 -1.75 14.41
C MET A 170 1.00 -3.17 14.73
N GLN A 171 0.78 -3.66 15.94
CA GLN A 171 1.10 -5.06 16.29
C GLN A 171 0.24 -6.03 15.47
N LEU A 172 0.84 -7.04 14.85
CA LEU A 172 0.13 -7.98 13.97
C LEU A 172 -0.96 -8.76 14.71
N ALA A 173 -0.65 -9.24 15.92
CA ALA A 173 -1.62 -9.95 16.76
C ALA A 173 -2.85 -9.09 17.07
N PHE A 174 -2.67 -7.79 17.27
CA PHE A 174 -3.76 -6.85 17.47
C PHE A 174 -4.60 -6.69 16.19
N LEU A 175 -3.96 -6.53 15.02
CA LEU A 175 -4.65 -6.42 13.74
C LEU A 175 -5.49 -7.67 13.44
N TRP A 176 -4.95 -8.86 13.66
CA TRP A 176 -5.70 -10.12 13.46
C TRP A 176 -6.87 -10.25 14.42
N ALA A 177 -6.68 -9.95 15.71
CA ALA A 177 -7.79 -9.96 16.67
C ALA A 177 -8.89 -8.94 16.30
N ALA A 178 -8.53 -7.77 15.78
CA ALA A 178 -9.49 -6.77 15.30
C ALA A 178 -10.17 -7.19 13.99
N GLN A 179 -9.44 -7.88 13.11
CA GLN A 179 -9.98 -8.43 11.87
C GLN A 179 -11.02 -9.54 12.16
N GLU A 180 -10.75 -10.41 13.13
CA GLU A 180 -11.70 -11.45 13.55
C GLU A 180 -13.00 -10.87 14.12
N ARG A 181 -12.91 -9.73 14.82
CA ARG A 181 -14.10 -9.00 15.30
C ARG A 181 -14.84 -8.22 14.21
N GLY A 182 -14.23 -8.04 13.03
CA GLY A 182 -14.82 -7.30 11.92
C GLY A 182 -14.75 -5.77 12.05
N ASP A 183 -13.99 -5.22 13.01
CA ASP A 183 -13.95 -3.79 13.28
C ASP A 183 -12.59 -3.11 12.98
N VAL A 184 -11.63 -3.85 12.40
CA VAL A 184 -10.26 -3.37 12.13
C VAL A 184 -10.22 -2.05 11.34
N TRP A 185 -10.98 -1.94 10.25
CA TRP A 185 -10.98 -0.74 9.42
C TRP A 185 -11.57 0.44 10.17
N THR A 186 -12.86 0.36 10.51
CA THR A 186 -13.64 1.50 11.00
C THR A 186 -13.11 2.03 12.33
N LYS A 187 -12.65 1.14 13.22
CA LYS A 187 -12.26 1.53 14.58
C LYS A 187 -10.80 1.89 14.73
N TYR A 188 -9.91 1.26 13.95
CA TYR A 188 -8.47 1.35 14.20
C TYR A 188 -7.68 1.89 13.02
N VAL A 189 -7.96 1.46 11.79
CA VAL A 189 -7.15 1.86 10.62
C VAL A 189 -7.63 3.18 9.99
N ALA A 190 -8.93 3.30 9.68
CA ALA A 190 -9.50 4.48 9.03
C ALA A 190 -9.22 5.82 9.75
N PRO A 191 -9.20 5.89 11.10
CA PRO A 191 -8.90 7.14 11.78
C PRO A 191 -7.48 7.64 11.60
N VAL A 192 -6.51 6.72 11.42
CA VAL A 192 -5.06 7.02 11.46
C VAL A 192 -4.36 6.85 10.12
N LEU A 193 -4.95 6.15 9.15
CA LEU A 193 -4.37 5.98 7.83
C LEU A 193 -4.72 7.16 6.92
N ASP A 194 -3.70 7.79 6.35
CA ASP A 194 -3.87 8.78 5.29
C ASP A 194 -3.93 8.09 3.92
N LEU A 195 -5.01 8.35 3.19
CA LEU A 195 -5.22 7.90 1.81
C LEU A 195 -5.40 9.08 0.83
N ALA A 196 -5.00 10.31 1.22
CA ALA A 196 -5.18 11.50 0.40
C ALA A 196 -4.55 11.39 -1.01
N HIS A 197 -3.49 10.60 -1.15
CA HIS A 197 -2.82 10.34 -2.44
C HIS A 197 -3.23 9.00 -3.08
N GLY A 198 -4.31 8.36 -2.59
CA GLY A 198 -4.87 7.14 -3.19
C GLY A 198 -4.20 5.83 -2.80
N ILE A 199 -3.10 5.85 -2.03
CA ILE A 199 -2.46 4.65 -1.50
C ILE A 199 -1.92 4.89 -0.08
N GLY A 200 -2.02 3.88 0.77
CA GLY A 200 -1.44 3.85 2.11
C GLY A 200 -1.04 2.44 2.51
N VAL A 201 -0.21 2.33 3.55
CA VAL A 201 0.35 1.06 4.03
C VAL A 201 0.09 0.89 5.52
N VAL A 202 -0.37 -0.30 5.91
CA VAL A 202 -0.37 -0.74 7.31
C VAL A 202 0.58 -1.92 7.45
N VAL A 203 1.59 -1.75 8.28
CA VAL A 203 2.59 -2.77 8.62
C VAL A 203 2.20 -3.40 9.96
N GLY A 204 1.78 -4.66 9.87
CA GLY A 204 1.58 -5.54 11.00
C GLY A 204 2.92 -6.07 11.52
N ALA A 205 3.41 -5.43 12.57
CA ALA A 205 4.63 -5.77 13.26
C ALA A 205 4.56 -7.17 13.87
N ASN A 206 5.47 -8.06 13.49
CA ASN A 206 5.62 -9.33 14.19
C ASN A 206 6.41 -9.13 15.50
N ALA A 207 5.94 -9.74 16.58
CA ALA A 207 6.65 -9.75 17.84
C ALA A 207 7.77 -10.79 17.77
N GLY A 208 9.01 -10.35 17.90
CA GLY A 208 10.21 -11.19 17.84
C GLY A 208 10.85 -11.20 16.45
N GLY A 209 12.15 -10.95 16.38
CA GLY A 209 12.92 -10.78 15.14
C GLY A 209 13.05 -12.02 14.24
N LEU A 210 12.22 -13.04 14.41
CA LEU A 210 12.25 -14.28 13.61
C LEU A 210 11.32 -14.22 12.40
N LEU A 211 10.17 -13.56 12.55
CA LEU A 211 9.16 -13.44 11.50
C LEU A 211 9.17 -12.03 10.96
N ALA A 212 9.08 -11.92 9.64
CA ALA A 212 8.97 -10.65 8.97
C ALA A 212 7.59 -10.03 9.12
N ASP A 213 7.52 -8.71 9.06
CA ASP A 213 6.28 -7.96 9.14
C ASP A 213 5.28 -8.38 8.06
N HIS A 214 4.00 -8.34 8.41
CA HIS A 214 2.89 -8.52 7.47
C HIS A 214 2.47 -7.15 6.92
N VAL A 215 2.31 -7.01 5.61
CA VAL A 215 2.03 -5.70 5.00
C VAL A 215 0.65 -5.70 4.35
N TYR A 216 -0.16 -4.70 4.67
CA TYR A 216 -1.41 -4.39 4.00
C TYR A 216 -1.22 -3.11 3.17
N LEU A 217 -1.36 -3.21 1.85
CA LEU A 217 -1.41 -2.07 0.94
C LEU A 217 -2.88 -1.76 0.65
N ILE A 218 -3.31 -0.54 0.96
CA ILE A 218 -4.69 -0.08 0.77
C ILE A 218 -4.69 0.98 -0.33
N VAL A 219 -5.42 0.69 -1.41
CA VAL A 219 -5.52 1.54 -2.59
C VAL A 219 -6.94 2.07 -2.73
N THR A 220 -7.10 3.38 -2.88
CA THR A 220 -8.37 4.01 -3.29
C THR A 220 -8.31 4.29 -4.78
N HIS A 221 -9.24 3.71 -5.53
CA HIS A 221 -9.29 3.84 -6.98
C HIS A 221 -9.55 5.30 -7.38
N ALA A 222 -8.59 5.90 -8.08
CA ALA A 222 -8.70 7.22 -8.68
C ALA A 222 -9.83 7.28 -9.71
N GLU A 223 -10.23 8.49 -10.08
CA GLU A 223 -11.27 8.75 -11.09
C GLU A 223 -10.97 8.16 -12.46
N ARG A 224 -9.69 7.90 -12.75
CA ARG A 224 -9.22 7.24 -13.98
C ARG A 224 -8.20 6.16 -13.64
N ALA A 225 -8.09 5.17 -14.52
CA ALA A 225 -7.10 4.12 -14.56
C ALA A 225 -5.71 4.71 -14.33
N THR A 226 -5.00 4.15 -13.36
CA THR A 226 -3.65 4.59 -13.00
C THR A 226 -2.85 3.45 -12.39
N THR A 227 -1.55 3.67 -12.31
CA THR A 227 -0.60 2.78 -11.64
C THR A 227 -0.25 3.36 -10.29
N TYR A 228 -0.50 2.59 -9.23
CA TYR A 228 -0.01 2.85 -7.88
C TYR A 228 1.30 2.12 -7.69
N GLU A 229 2.23 2.71 -6.95
CA GLU A 229 3.57 2.15 -6.74
C GLU A 229 3.93 2.18 -5.26
N ALA A 230 4.56 1.11 -4.79
CA ALA A 230 5.04 0.98 -3.42
C ALA A 230 6.44 0.34 -3.40
N VAL A 231 7.43 1.07 -2.88
CA VAL A 231 8.73 0.50 -2.53
C VAL A 231 8.74 0.26 -1.02
N LEU A 232 8.97 -0.98 -0.60
CA LEU A 232 9.04 -1.37 0.81
C LEU A 232 10.51 -1.59 1.18
N ALA A 233 11.03 -0.77 2.09
CA ALA A 233 12.40 -0.86 2.56
C ALA A 233 12.46 -1.72 3.82
N TRP A 234 13.12 -2.87 3.71
CA TRP A 234 13.20 -3.87 4.76
C TRP A 234 14.56 -3.87 5.45
N ARG A 235 14.55 -3.96 6.77
CA ARG A 235 15.74 -4.02 7.62
C ARG A 235 15.74 -5.32 8.42
N GLN A 236 16.93 -5.87 8.65
CA GLN A 236 17.08 -6.99 9.57
C GLN A 236 16.74 -6.54 11.00
N SER A 237 15.92 -7.31 11.71
CA SER A 237 15.50 -6.98 13.07
C SER A 237 16.71 -6.95 14.03
N PRO A 238 16.82 -5.95 14.92
CA PRO A 238 17.89 -5.92 15.93
C PRO A 238 17.87 -7.14 16.87
N ASP A 239 16.68 -7.65 17.20
CA ASP A 239 16.49 -8.75 18.15
C ASP A 239 17.01 -10.09 17.61
N ASP A 240 17.09 -10.22 16.29
CA ASP A 240 17.69 -11.36 15.60
C ASP A 240 19.21 -11.46 15.83
N ARG A 241 19.87 -10.36 16.24
CA ARG A 241 21.29 -10.37 16.64
C ARG A 241 21.52 -10.96 18.04
N GLN A 242 20.46 -11.14 18.84
CA GLN A 242 20.54 -11.72 20.19
C GLN A 242 20.26 -13.23 20.20
N ALA A 243 19.81 -13.82 19.09
CA ALA A 243 19.84 -15.28 18.95
C ALA A 243 21.30 -15.75 19.09
N PRO A 244 21.59 -16.86 19.80
CA PRO A 244 22.96 -17.35 19.94
C PRO A 244 23.55 -17.51 18.54
N SER A 245 24.51 -16.64 18.20
CA SER A 245 25.25 -16.83 16.97
C SER A 245 25.98 -18.17 17.14
N ASP A 246 25.66 -19.13 16.28
CA ASP A 246 26.41 -20.37 16.14
C ASP A 246 27.77 -20.09 15.45
N ASN A 247 28.48 -19.10 15.98
CA ASN A 247 29.80 -18.64 15.55
C ASN A 247 30.85 -19.12 16.55
N SER A 248 30.88 -20.42 16.81
CA SER A 248 32.13 -21.08 17.19
C SER A 248 32.93 -21.40 15.92
N ARG A 249 33.63 -20.39 15.39
CA ARG A 249 34.95 -20.53 14.73
C ARG A 249 35.52 -19.16 14.40
N ARG A 250 36.00 -18.49 15.45
CA ARG A 250 37.30 -17.80 15.33
C ARG A 250 38.37 -18.88 15.42
N LEU A 251 39.06 -19.14 14.32
CA LEU A 251 40.44 -19.61 14.38
C LEU A 251 41.24 -18.76 13.40
N PHE A 252 42.37 -18.32 13.93
CA PHE A 252 43.41 -17.53 13.31
C PHE A 252 43.88 -18.09 11.96
#